data_AF-K0R4Z5-F1
#
_entry.id   AF-K0R4Z5-F1
#
_cell.length_a   1.000
_cell.length_b   1.000
_cell.length_c   1.000
_cell.angle_alpha   90.00
_cell.angle_beta   90.00
_cell.angle_gamma   90.00
#
_symmetry.space_group_name_H-M   'P 1'
#
loop_
_entity.id
_entity.type
_entity.pdbx_description
1 polymer ?
#
loop_
_entity_poly.entity_id
_entity_poly.type
_entity_poly.pdbx_seq_one_letter_code
_entity_poly.pdbx_strand_id
1 'polypeptide(L)'
;DKAKAVKLYEKAAMQGHVASRYNLGCIEGQKGNYDRAISHLLISAKMGFKGSVEMIKFSFMKGHATKEQRTQALKGYHDAVEEMKSHDRDEAKAYFD
;
A
#
# COMPACT_ATOMS: atom_id res chain seq x y z
N ASP A 1 -17.88 -6.08 15.65
CA ASP A 1 -18.70 -5.85 14.44
C ASP A 1 -17.77 -5.54 13.27
N LYS A 2 -17.78 -6.37 12.22
CA LYS A 2 -16.89 -6.23 11.05
C LYS A 2 -17.16 -4.95 10.25
N ALA A 3 -18.41 -4.49 10.18
CA ALA A 3 -18.76 -3.27 9.45
C ALA A 3 -18.23 -2.01 10.17
N LYS A 4 -18.26 -2.01 11.52
CA LYS A 4 -17.65 -0.92 12.31
C LYS A 4 -16.14 -0.84 12.09
N ALA A 5 -15.45 -2.00 12.03
CA ALA A 5 -14.01 -2.04 11.75
C ALA A 5 -13.66 -1.49 10.36
N VAL A 6 -14.42 -1.85 9.32
CA VAL A 6 -14.24 -1.31 7.96
C VAL A 6 -14.35 0.21 7.94
N LYS A 7 -15.38 0.79 8.59
CA LYS A 7 -15.55 2.25 8.67
C LYS A 7 -14.38 2.94 9.37
N LEU A 8 -13.80 2.32 10.39
CA LEU A 8 -12.62 2.85 11.08
C LEU A 8 -11.38 2.78 10.18
N TYR A 9 -11.18 1.67 9.46
CA TYR A 9 -10.09 1.57 8.50
C TYR A 9 -10.23 2.55 7.34
N GLU A 10 -11.44 2.80 6.82
CA GLU A 10 -11.69 3.82 5.80
C GLU A 10 -11.27 5.20 6.28
N LYS A 11 -11.69 5.60 7.48
CA LYS A 11 -11.28 6.88 8.08
C LYS A 11 -9.77 6.99 8.26
N ALA A 12 -9.15 5.99 8.85
CA ALA A 12 -7.70 5.96 9.07
C ALA A 12 -6.93 5.97 7.74
N ALA A 13 -7.39 5.21 6.75
CA ALA A 13 -6.78 5.19 5.42
C ALA A 13 -6.89 6.54 4.71
N MET A 14 -8.02 7.25 4.84
CA MET A 14 -8.18 8.63 4.33
C MET A 14 -7.22 9.62 5.00
N GLN A 15 -6.83 9.38 6.25
CA GLN A 15 -5.81 10.16 6.97
C GLN A 15 -4.38 9.70 6.67
N GLY A 16 -4.18 8.79 5.71
CA GLY A 16 -2.86 8.31 5.32
C GLY A 16 -2.34 7.10 6.11
N HIS A 17 -3.16 6.46 6.94
CA HIS A 17 -2.72 5.28 7.67
C HIS A 17 -2.54 4.06 6.73
N VAL A 18 -1.27 3.74 6.49
CA VAL A 18 -0.82 2.74 5.51
C VAL A 18 -1.39 1.35 5.80
N ALA A 19 -1.26 0.85 7.03
CA ALA A 19 -1.75 -0.47 7.40
C ALA A 19 -3.28 -0.58 7.31
N SER A 20 -4.01 0.51 7.55
CA SER A 20 -5.48 0.53 7.36
C SER A 20 -5.84 0.39 5.89
N ARG A 21 -5.08 1.04 5.00
CA ARG A 21 -5.27 0.90 3.55
C ARG A 21 -4.97 -0.53 3.09
N TYR A 22 -3.92 -1.17 3.59
CA TYR A 22 -3.64 -2.59 3.37
C TYR A 22 -4.81 -3.48 3.81
N ASN A 23 -5.31 -3.29 5.04
CA ASN A 23 -6.40 -4.09 5.59
C ASN A 23 -7.70 -3.96 4.77
N LEU A 24 -8.03 -2.76 4.25
CA LEU A 24 -9.15 -2.59 3.32
C LEU A 24 -8.96 -3.42 2.05
N GLY A 25 -7.73 -3.46 1.51
CA GLY A 25 -7.38 -4.31 0.38
C GLY A 25 -7.64 -5.79 0.66
N CYS A 26 -7.18 -6.29 1.80
CA CYS A 26 -7.43 -7.68 2.22
C CYS A 26 -8.93 -7.97 2.39
N ILE A 27 -9.69 -7.05 2.99
CA ILE A 27 -11.13 -7.21 3.20
C ILE A 27 -11.88 -7.28 1.87
N GLU A 28 -11.56 -6.41 0.91
CA GLU A 28 -12.17 -6.46 -0.42
C GLU A 28 -11.78 -7.73 -1.18
N GLY A 29 -10.54 -8.20 -1.04
CA GLY A 29 -10.09 -9.47 -1.61
C GLY A 29 -10.84 -10.68 -1.05
N GLN A 30 -11.08 -10.70 0.26
CA GLN A 30 -11.89 -11.75 0.92
C GLN A 30 -13.35 -11.75 0.45
N LYS A 31 -13.87 -10.61 0.01
CA LYS A 31 -15.20 -10.49 -0.60
C LYS A 31 -15.24 -10.83 -2.09
N GLY A 32 -14.09 -11.13 -2.70
CA GLY A 32 -13.97 -11.36 -4.15
C GLY A 32 -13.90 -10.09 -5.00
N ASN A 33 -13.84 -8.91 -4.38
CA ASN A 33 -13.77 -7.62 -5.07
C ASN A 33 -12.32 -7.28 -5.43
N TYR A 34 -11.71 -8.07 -6.30
CA TYR A 34 -10.26 -7.99 -6.56
C TYR A 34 -9.80 -6.64 -7.12
N ASP A 35 -10.57 -5.98 -7.98
CA ASP A 35 -10.21 -4.65 -8.50
C ASP A 35 -10.11 -3.59 -7.39
N ARG A 36 -11.06 -3.61 -6.45
CA ARG A 36 -11.05 -2.74 -5.28
C ARG A 36 -9.92 -3.11 -4.33
N ALA A 37 -9.66 -4.41 -4.14
CA ALA A 37 -8.55 -4.90 -3.34
C ALA A 37 -7.21 -4.38 -3.86
N ILE A 38 -6.95 -4.54 -5.16
CA ILE A 38 -5.73 -4.09 -5.81
C ILE A 38 -5.59 -2.57 -5.74
N SER A 39 -6.68 -1.82 -5.92
CA SER A 39 -6.65 -0.35 -5.78
C SER A 39 -6.16 0.09 -4.39
N HIS A 40 -6.69 -0.51 -3.33
CA HIS A 40 -6.23 -0.23 -1.96
C HIS A 40 -4.77 -0.63 -1.75
N LEU A 41 -4.37 -1.81 -2.22
CA LEU A 41 -3.01 -2.30 -2.08
C LEU A 41 -2.01 -1.44 -2.86
N LEU A 42 -2.35 -0.94 -4.04
CA LEU A 42 -1.49 -0.06 -4.84
C LEU A 42 -1.19 1.26 -4.12
N ILE A 43 -2.20 1.85 -3.49
CA ILE A 43 -2.02 3.07 -2.69
C ILE A 43 -1.08 2.78 -1.53
N SER A 44 -1.33 1.72 -0.77
CA SER A 44 -0.52 1.33 0.38
C SER A 44 0.93 0.99 -0.03
N ALA A 45 1.14 0.34 -1.18
CA ALA A 45 2.47 0.08 -1.73
C ALA A 45 3.21 1.38 -2.09
N LYS A 46 2.54 2.35 -2.71
CA LYS A 46 3.08 3.69 -3.00
C LYS A 46 3.39 4.53 -1.75
N MET A 47 2.91 4.10 -0.59
CA MET A 47 3.26 4.70 0.71
C MET A 47 4.37 3.90 1.42
N GLY A 48 5.07 3.02 0.70
CA GLY A 48 6.20 2.25 1.25
C GLY A 48 5.80 0.96 1.97
N PHE A 49 4.59 0.45 1.83
CA PHE A 49 4.20 -0.81 2.49
C PHE A 49 4.56 -2.05 1.69
N LYS A 50 5.59 -2.77 2.14
CA LYS A 50 6.05 -4.02 1.50
C LYS A 50 4.97 -5.11 1.46
N GLY A 51 4.16 -5.25 2.51
CA GLY A 51 3.09 -6.26 2.57
C GLY A 51 2.05 -6.10 1.46
N SER A 52 1.81 -4.86 1.00
CA SER A 52 0.92 -4.60 -0.13
C SER A 52 1.50 -5.06 -1.46
N VAL A 53 2.81 -4.89 -1.66
CA VAL A 53 3.50 -5.39 -2.84
C VAL A 53 3.42 -6.92 -2.90
N GLU A 54 3.60 -7.59 -1.76
CA GLU A 54 3.50 -9.05 -1.66
C GLU A 54 2.09 -9.55 -1.99
N MET A 55 1.05 -8.86 -1.51
CA MET A 55 -0.33 -9.23 -1.87
C MET A 55 -0.65 -9.01 -3.34
N ILE A 56 -0.18 -7.94 -3.97
CA ILE A 56 -0.38 -7.74 -5.41
C ILE A 56 0.37 -8.83 -6.21
N LYS A 57 1.56 -9.24 -5.78
CA LYS A 57 2.29 -10.37 -6.39
C LYS A 57 1.50 -11.67 -6.26
N PHE A 58 0.93 -11.95 -5.09
CA PHE A 58 0.09 -13.12 -4.87
C PHE A 58 -1.17 -13.09 -5.75
N SER A 59 -1.87 -11.96 -5.81
CA SER A 59 -3.03 -11.77 -6.69
C SER A 59 -2.68 -11.93 -8.16
N PHE A 60 -1.51 -11.47 -8.61
CA PHE A 60 -1.01 -11.70 -9.97
C PHE A 60 -0.81 -13.19 -10.25
N MET A 61 -0.19 -13.94 -9.32
CA MET A 61 -0.01 -15.39 -9.46
C MET A 61 -1.33 -16.16 -9.50
N LYS A 62 -2.39 -15.61 -8.91
CA LYS A 62 -3.75 -16.16 -8.95
C LYS A 62 -4.57 -15.68 -10.16
N GLY A 63 -4.02 -14.80 -11.01
CA GLY A 63 -4.72 -14.25 -12.17
C GLY A 63 -5.69 -13.12 -11.85
N HIS A 64 -5.69 -12.59 -10.62
CA HIS A 64 -6.57 -11.50 -10.17
C HIS A 64 -5.95 -10.11 -10.30
N ALA A 65 -4.68 -10.02 -10.70
CA ALA A 65 -4.00 -8.76 -10.96
C ALA A 65 -3.20 -8.85 -12.26
N THR A 66 -2.98 -7.72 -12.91
CA THR A 66 -2.21 -7.64 -14.15
C THR A 66 -0.71 -7.44 -13.88
N LYS A 67 0.11 -7.66 -14.92
CA LYS A 67 1.56 -7.43 -14.87
C LYS A 67 1.87 -5.96 -14.60
N GLU A 68 1.07 -5.07 -15.17
CA GLU A 68 1.15 -3.62 -15.01
C GLU A 68 0.90 -3.23 -13.55
N GLN A 69 -0.15 -3.77 -12.93
CA GLN A 69 -0.47 -3.51 -11.52
C GLN A 69 0.66 -4.00 -10.59
N ARG A 70 1.21 -5.18 -10.84
CA ARG A 70 2.40 -5.67 -10.09
C ARG A 70 3.60 -4.74 -10.26
N THR A 71 3.86 -4.29 -11.48
CA THR A 71 5.00 -3.41 -11.78
C THR A 71 4.81 -2.04 -11.13
N GLN A 72 3.60 -1.49 -11.16
CA GLN A 72 3.25 -0.24 -10.51
C GLN A 72 3.43 -0.32 -8.98
N ALA A 73 3.05 -1.43 -8.36
CA ALA A 73 3.25 -1.65 -6.92
C ALA A 73 4.74 -1.65 -6.55
N LEU A 74 5.56 -2.36 -7.33
CA LEU A 74 7.01 -2.42 -7.12
C LEU A 74 7.67 -1.05 -7.27
N LYS A 75 7.33 -0.34 -8.35
CA LYS A 75 7.84 1.01 -8.61
C LYS A 75 7.46 1.97 -7.48
N GLY A 76 6.17 2.04 -7.15
CA GLY A 76 5.68 2.94 -6.10
C GLY A 76 6.31 2.68 -4.73
N TYR A 77 6.53 1.43 -4.37
CA TYR A 77 7.23 1.07 -3.14
C TYR A 77 8.70 1.51 -3.16
N HIS A 78 9.39 1.30 -4.29
CA HIS A 78 10.78 1.72 -4.43
C HIS A 78 10.92 3.24 -4.33
N ASP A 79 10.09 3.98 -5.06
CA ASP A 79 10.07 5.46 -5.03
C ASP A 79 9.86 5.97 -3.59
N ALA A 80 8.91 5.40 -2.84
CA ALA A 80 8.66 5.78 -1.44
C ALA A 80 9.85 5.49 -0.50
N VAL A 81 10.52 4.35 -0.69
CA VAL A 81 11.69 3.98 0.12
C VAL A 81 12.90 4.86 -0.18
N GLU A 82 13.11 5.24 -1.44
CA GLU A 82 14.20 6.14 -1.80
C GLU A 82 13.94 7.58 -1.31
N GLU A 83 12.71 8.07 -1.39
CA GLU A 83 12.34 9.40 -0.88
C GLU A 83 12.61 9.52 0.64
N MET A 84 12.23 8.50 1.42
CA MET A 84 12.49 8.47 2.87
C MET A 84 13.99 8.57 3.19
N LYS A 85 14.84 7.85 2.43
CA LYS A 85 16.29 7.92 2.63
C LYS A 85 16.88 9.28 2.27
N SER A 86 16.33 9.97 1.28
CA SER A 86 16.78 11.32 0.92
C SER A 86 16.43 12.30 2.02
N HIS A 87 15.19 12.26 2.52
CA HIS A 87 14.74 13.15 3.58
C HIS A 87 15.58 13.01 4.85
N ASP A 88 15.78 11.78 5.32
CA ASP A 88 16.61 11.50 6.50
C ASP A 88 18.06 11.99 6.31
N ARG A 89 18.61 11.85 5.10
CA ARG A 89 19.97 12.32 4.76
C ARG A 89 20.05 13.84 4.77
N ASP A 90 19.09 14.51 4.14
CA ASP A 90 19.08 15.97 4.00
C ASP A 90 18.83 16.65 5.37
N GLU A 91 17.92 16.10 6.19
CA GLU A 91 17.72 16.54 7.58
C GLU A 91 18.97 16.35 8.44
N ALA A 92 19.64 15.19 8.33
CA ALA A 92 20.87 14.95 9.07
C ALA A 92 21.97 15.94 8.66
N LYS A 93 22.11 16.24 7.37
CA LYS A 93 23.11 17.21 6.89
C LYS A 93 22.84 18.63 7.40
N ALA A 94 21.57 19.06 7.41
CA ALA A 94 21.17 20.37 7.92
C ALA A 94 21.39 20.56 9.43
N TYR A 95 21.52 19.47 10.20
CA TYR A 95 21.83 19.52 11.63
C TYR A 95 23.33 19.62 11.95
N PHE A 96 24.21 19.31 11.00
CA PHE A 96 25.66 19.28 11.18
C PHE A 96 26.42 20.40 10.44
N ASP A 97 25.71 21.25 9.70
CA ASP A 97 26.22 22.50 9.10
C ASP A 97 25.91 23.70 10.01
#